data_AF-A0A7S4C048-F1
#
_entry.id   AF-A0A7S4C048-F1
#
_cell.length_a   1.000
_cell.length_b   1.000
_cell.length_c   1.000
_cell.angle_alpha   90.00
_cell.angle_beta   90.00
_cell.angle_gamma   90.00
#
_symmetry.space_group_name_H-M   'P 1'
#
loop_
_entity.id
_entity.type
_entity.pdbx_description
1 polymer ?
#
loop_
_entity_poly.entity_id
_entity_poly.type
_entity_poly.pdbx_seq_one_letter_code
_entity_poly.pdbx_strand_id
1 'polypeptide(L)'
;QHSAMPRLLPLLLLACAASAAAFLAPATAAPSLNTMACRSAGSSDMRSSVLSMTSINKKAKAAKNKAKSSSAVTKRFKATATGKLLRHKAFRAHILTKKHPQRKQRLRRTSAVDETQLDTMRKLMLVVPKKK
;
A
#
# COMPACT_ATOMS: atom_id res chain seq x y z
N GLN A 1 -23.78 42.73 -38.06
CA GLN A 1 -24.58 43.43 -37.02
C GLN A 1 -24.88 42.44 -35.90
N HIS A 2 -24.92 42.92 -34.67
CA HIS A 2 -24.64 42.23 -33.40
C HIS A 2 -25.56 41.07 -32.99
N SER A 3 -24.96 40.05 -32.34
CA SER A 3 -25.55 39.30 -31.20
C SER A 3 -24.43 38.50 -30.50
N ALA A 4 -23.82 39.01 -29.42
CA ALA A 4 -24.26 38.92 -28.02
C ALA A 4 -24.25 37.48 -27.46
N MET A 5 -23.07 37.04 -26.97
CA MET A 5 -22.90 35.82 -26.15
C MET A 5 -23.06 36.20 -24.66
N PRO A 6 -23.96 35.57 -23.88
CA PRO A 6 -24.08 35.85 -22.45
C PRO A 6 -22.94 35.19 -21.66
N ARG A 7 -22.23 36.05 -20.91
CA ARG A 7 -21.07 35.74 -20.06
C ARG A 7 -21.50 34.91 -18.85
N LEU A 8 -21.26 33.59 -18.89
CA LEU A 8 -21.41 32.63 -17.77
C LEU A 8 -20.32 32.80 -16.69
N LEU A 9 -20.05 34.03 -16.26
CA LEU A 9 -19.04 34.35 -15.25
C LEU A 9 -19.54 34.77 -13.85
N PRO A 10 -20.85 34.97 -13.55
CA PRO A 10 -21.25 35.31 -12.18
C PRO A 10 -21.70 34.13 -11.33
N LEU A 11 -21.82 32.90 -11.87
CA LEU A 11 -22.28 31.73 -11.11
C LEU A 11 -21.17 30.98 -10.34
N LEU A 12 -19.89 31.35 -10.52
CA LEU A 12 -18.77 30.68 -9.86
C LEU A 12 -18.29 31.39 -8.56
N LEU A 13 -18.82 32.58 -8.26
CA LEU A 13 -18.30 33.45 -7.19
C LEU A 13 -19.18 33.48 -5.92
N LEU A 14 -20.28 32.73 -5.88
CA LEU A 14 -21.20 32.67 -4.74
C LEU A 14 -21.25 31.28 -4.06
N ALA A 15 -20.11 30.58 -4.02
CA ALA A 15 -19.98 29.29 -3.31
C ALA A 15 -18.70 29.19 -2.45
N CYS A 16 -18.03 30.32 -2.19
CA CYS A 16 -16.72 30.34 -1.52
C CYS A 16 -16.72 30.94 -0.10
N ALA A 17 -17.88 31.20 0.52
CA ALA A 17 -17.94 32.00 1.75
C ALA A 17 -18.83 31.42 2.87
N ALA A 18 -18.84 30.10 3.10
CA ALA A 18 -19.68 29.53 4.16
C ALA A 18 -19.13 28.28 4.88
N SER A 19 -17.82 28.15 5.09
CA SER A 19 -17.31 27.12 6.04
C SER A 19 -15.94 27.48 6.61
N ALA A 20 -15.89 28.48 7.48
CA ALA A 20 -14.71 28.76 8.29
C ALA A 20 -15.12 29.30 9.67
N ALA A 21 -15.64 28.42 10.53
CA ALA A 21 -15.67 28.61 11.98
C ALA A 21 -16.04 27.30 12.66
N ALA A 22 -15.08 26.64 13.30
CA ALA A 22 -15.22 25.98 14.60
C ALA A 22 -14.05 25.03 14.87
N PHE A 23 -13.56 25.09 16.12
CA PHE A 23 -12.84 24.05 16.85
C PHE A 23 -11.31 23.92 16.70
N LEU A 24 -10.56 24.80 17.37
CA LEU A 24 -9.31 24.42 18.03
C LEU A 24 -9.18 25.09 19.41
N ALA A 25 -9.50 24.32 20.47
CA ALA A 25 -8.78 24.25 21.75
C ALA A 25 -9.46 23.16 22.62
N PRO A 26 -8.70 22.24 23.21
CA PRO A 26 -8.49 22.38 24.65
C PRO A 26 -7.05 22.07 25.10
N ALA A 27 -6.67 22.74 26.19
CA ALA A 27 -5.47 22.49 26.97
C ALA A 27 -5.61 21.22 27.83
N THR A 28 -4.56 20.39 27.89
CA THR A 28 -4.27 19.45 28.99
C THR A 28 -2.74 19.32 29.09
N ALA A 29 -2.14 19.91 30.12
CA ALA A 29 -1.74 19.27 31.38
C ALA A 29 -0.46 18.40 31.25
N ALA A 30 0.56 18.81 32.00
CA ALA A 30 1.86 18.14 32.17
C ALA A 30 1.74 16.73 32.74
N PRO A 31 2.79 15.91 32.59
CA PRO A 31 3.21 15.05 33.69
C PRO A 31 4.69 15.26 34.06
N SER A 32 4.84 15.72 35.30
CA SER A 32 6.01 15.63 36.16
C SER A 32 6.36 14.16 36.50
N LEU A 33 7.66 13.90 36.61
CA LEU A 33 8.28 12.91 37.50
C LEU A 33 7.82 11.45 37.35
N ASN A 34 8.57 10.67 36.57
CA ASN A 34 8.75 9.24 36.86
C ASN A 34 10.17 9.04 37.40
N THR A 35 10.24 9.01 38.72
CA THR A 35 11.37 8.56 39.53
C THR A 35 11.84 7.19 39.05
N MET A 36 13.09 7.10 38.58
CA MET A 36 13.76 5.82 38.41
C MET A 36 14.01 5.20 39.79
N ALA A 37 13.22 4.19 40.14
CA ALA A 37 13.50 3.28 41.24
C ALA A 37 13.01 1.88 40.88
N CYS A 38 13.85 1.07 40.25
CA CYS A 38 13.74 -0.39 40.30
C CYS A 38 14.85 -0.91 41.21
N ARG A 39 14.46 -1.25 42.44
CA ARG A 39 15.27 -1.95 43.43
C ARG A 39 15.69 -3.30 42.86
N SER A 40 16.99 -3.56 42.97
CA SER A 40 17.60 -4.88 42.81
C SER A 40 17.23 -5.83 43.95
N ALA A 41 17.21 -7.12 43.60
CA ALA A 41 17.51 -8.31 44.40
C ALA A 41 16.32 -9.25 44.71
N GLY A 42 16.39 -10.46 44.12
CA GLY A 42 16.06 -11.70 44.82
C GLY A 42 14.86 -12.50 44.33
N SER A 43 15.02 -13.32 43.28
CA SER A 43 14.73 -14.75 43.39
C SER A 43 15.48 -15.55 42.33
N SER A 44 16.26 -16.49 42.83
CA SER A 44 16.95 -17.55 42.12
C SER A 44 15.94 -18.57 41.61
N ASP A 45 15.56 -18.48 40.34
CA ASP A 45 15.02 -19.62 39.59
C ASP A 45 15.85 -19.81 38.34
N MET A 46 16.98 -20.51 38.51
CA MET A 46 17.71 -21.15 37.43
C MET A 46 16.88 -22.31 36.87
N ARG A 47 15.80 -21.97 36.18
CA ARG A 47 15.21 -22.86 35.18
C ARG A 47 15.52 -22.27 33.81
N SER A 48 16.77 -22.49 33.41
CA SER A 48 17.24 -22.42 32.04
C SER A 48 16.50 -23.45 31.18
N SER A 49 15.22 -23.18 30.85
CA SER A 49 14.70 -23.73 29.61
C SER A 49 15.33 -22.91 28.49
N VAL A 50 16.52 -23.34 28.08
CA VAL A 50 17.03 -23.01 26.75
C VAL A 50 15.86 -23.28 25.81
N LEU A 51 15.23 -22.22 25.30
CA LEU A 51 14.24 -22.31 24.23
C LEU A 51 14.99 -22.83 23.01
N SER A 52 15.22 -24.14 22.98
CA SER A 52 15.72 -24.82 21.81
C SER A 52 14.67 -24.58 20.73
N MET A 53 15.11 -24.00 19.63
CA MET A 53 14.27 -23.88 18.44
C MET A 53 14.10 -25.28 17.83
N THR A 54 13.38 -26.15 18.51
CA THR A 54 12.84 -27.37 17.89
C THR A 54 11.88 -26.93 16.78
N SER A 55 11.92 -27.67 15.66
CA SER A 55 11.11 -27.38 14.45
C SER A 55 9.61 -27.21 14.76
N ILE A 56 9.13 -27.85 15.82
CA ILE A 56 7.79 -27.76 16.37
C ILE A 56 7.45 -26.33 16.81
N ASN A 57 8.33 -25.66 17.56
CA ASN A 57 8.14 -24.28 18.01
C ASN A 57 8.16 -23.28 16.84
N LYS A 58 8.97 -23.55 15.81
CA LYS A 58 9.02 -22.75 14.57
C LYS A 58 7.72 -22.88 13.77
N LYS A 59 7.13 -24.08 13.71
CA LYS A 59 5.86 -24.36 13.03
C LYS A 59 4.67 -23.74 13.76
N ALA A 60 4.61 -23.84 15.09
CA ALA A 60 3.59 -23.19 15.91
C ALA A 60 3.64 -21.65 15.80
N LYS A 61 4.85 -21.06 15.80
CA LYS A 61 5.04 -19.62 15.59
C LYS A 61 4.63 -19.17 14.17
N ALA A 62 4.92 -19.98 13.15
CA ALA A 62 4.51 -19.69 11.77
C ALA A 62 2.98 -19.75 11.60
N ALA A 63 2.29 -20.68 12.26
CA ALA A 63 0.83 -20.78 12.22
C ALA A 63 0.11 -19.57 12.85
N LYS A 64 0.71 -18.95 13.88
CA LYS A 64 0.20 -17.73 14.52
C LYS A 64 0.38 -16.47 13.64
N ASN A 65 1.34 -16.47 12.72
CA ASN A 65 1.67 -15.28 11.93
C ASN A 65 0.77 -15.15 10.70
N LYS A 66 0.01 -14.04 10.61
CA LYS A 66 -0.78 -13.69 9.42
C LYS A 66 0.11 -13.61 8.18
N ALA A 67 -0.33 -14.22 7.08
CA ALA A 67 0.35 -14.11 5.79
C ALA A 67 0.41 -12.65 5.33
N LYS A 68 1.61 -12.19 4.97
CA LYS A 68 1.86 -10.84 4.46
C LYS A 68 2.05 -10.89 2.96
N SER A 69 1.46 -9.94 2.24
CA SER A 69 1.71 -9.78 0.81
C SER A 69 3.08 -9.17 0.57
N SER A 70 3.72 -9.54 -0.54
CA SER A 70 4.98 -8.93 -0.95
C SER A 70 4.74 -7.53 -1.48
N SER A 71 5.29 -6.52 -0.80
CA SER A 71 5.14 -5.11 -1.17
C SER A 71 5.72 -4.81 -2.56
N ALA A 72 6.79 -5.50 -2.97
CA ALA A 72 7.40 -5.36 -4.28
C ALA A 72 6.44 -5.76 -5.42
N VAL A 73 5.66 -6.82 -5.22
CA VAL A 73 4.69 -7.33 -6.20
C VAL A 73 3.49 -6.39 -6.27
N THR A 74 2.96 -5.98 -5.12
CA THR A 74 1.81 -5.06 -5.03
C THR A 74 2.06 -3.69 -5.67
N LYS A 75 3.32 -3.22 -5.68
CA LYS A 75 3.71 -1.99 -6.37
C LYS A 75 3.69 -2.13 -7.90
N ARG A 76 3.96 -3.34 -8.42
CA ARG A 76 4.18 -3.59 -9.85
C ARG A 76 2.96 -4.13 -10.58
N PHE A 77 2.13 -4.92 -9.90
CA PHE A 77 0.97 -5.59 -10.47
C PHE A 77 -0.32 -5.06 -9.85
N LYS A 78 -1.39 -5.01 -10.66
CA LYS A 78 -2.73 -4.65 -10.20
C LYS A 78 -3.70 -5.79 -10.48
N ALA A 79 -4.48 -6.15 -9.46
CA ALA A 79 -5.57 -7.11 -9.59
C ALA A 79 -6.83 -6.40 -10.09
N THR A 80 -7.49 -6.99 -11.08
CA THR A 80 -8.84 -6.56 -11.50
C THR A 80 -9.91 -7.19 -10.61
N ALA A 81 -11.16 -6.74 -10.72
CA ALA A 81 -12.28 -7.31 -9.97
C ALA A 81 -12.49 -8.83 -10.23
N THR A 82 -12.10 -9.32 -11.41
CA THR A 82 -12.13 -10.75 -11.77
C THR A 82 -10.94 -11.53 -11.20
N GLY A 83 -9.91 -10.86 -10.69
CA GLY A 83 -8.66 -11.48 -10.22
C GLY A 83 -7.62 -11.72 -11.33
N LYS A 84 -7.74 -11.03 -12.47
CA LYS A 84 -6.68 -11.00 -13.49
C LYS A 84 -5.59 -10.01 -13.07
N LEU A 85 -4.33 -10.34 -13.34
CA LEU A 85 -3.20 -9.47 -13.01
C LEU A 85 -2.76 -8.65 -14.23
N LEU A 86 -2.71 -7.34 -14.04
CA LEU A 86 -2.25 -6.38 -15.03
C LEU A 86 -0.83 -5.89 -14.69
N ARG A 87 -0.02 -5.69 -15.74
CA ARG A 87 1.33 -5.10 -15.64
C ARG A 87 1.57 -4.06 -16.72
N HIS A 88 2.48 -3.12 -16.44
CA HIS A 88 3.09 -2.27 -17.45
C HIS A 88 4.23 -3.00 -18.17
N LYS A 89 4.41 -2.72 -19.46
CA LYS A 89 5.48 -3.32 -20.26
C LYS A 89 6.84 -2.68 -19.95
N ALA A 90 7.89 -3.51 -19.98
CA ALA A 90 9.26 -3.06 -19.81
C ALA A 90 9.75 -2.21 -21.00
N PHE A 91 10.92 -1.57 -20.84
CA PHE A 91 11.62 -0.81 -21.90
C PHE A 91 10.97 0.52 -22.33
N ARG A 92 10.06 1.10 -21.54
CA ARG A 92 9.42 2.40 -21.84
C ARG A 92 10.05 3.60 -21.12
N ALA A 93 11.00 3.38 -20.20
CA ALA A 93 11.56 4.46 -19.37
C ALA A 93 12.64 5.29 -20.08
N HIS A 94 13.76 4.67 -20.49
CA HIS A 94 14.90 5.36 -21.08
C HIS A 94 15.13 4.97 -22.53
N ILE A 95 15.87 5.80 -23.26
CA ILE A 95 16.19 5.62 -24.68
C ILE A 95 14.92 5.51 -25.53
N LEU A 96 14.13 6.58 -25.55
CA LEU A 96 12.89 6.66 -26.33
C LEU A 96 13.10 7.28 -27.71
N THR A 97 14.18 8.02 -27.88
CA THR A 97 14.55 8.71 -29.12
C THR A 97 14.75 7.72 -30.26
N LYS A 98 15.61 6.71 -30.06
CA LYS A 98 15.92 5.68 -31.07
C LYS A 98 14.81 4.64 -31.31
N LYS A 99 13.69 4.70 -30.58
CA LYS A 99 12.60 3.71 -30.70
C LYS A 99 11.56 4.22 -31.69
N HIS A 100 11.23 3.39 -32.68
CA HIS A 100 10.16 3.66 -33.64
C HIS A 100 8.82 4.01 -32.94
N PRO A 101 8.05 4.99 -33.43
CA PRO A 101 6.77 5.42 -32.84
C PRO A 101 5.78 4.28 -32.60
N GLN A 102 5.64 3.32 -33.53
CA GLN A 102 4.76 2.16 -33.31
C GLN A 102 5.23 1.29 -32.13
N ARG A 103 6.55 1.10 -31.96
CA ARG A 103 7.09 0.39 -30.80
C ARG A 103 6.77 1.13 -29.51
N LYS A 104 6.92 2.46 -29.50
CA LYS A 104 6.54 3.32 -28.37
C LYS A 104 5.06 3.14 -28.02
N GLN A 105 4.16 3.08 -29.00
CA GLN A 105 2.73 2.87 -28.78
C GLN A 105 2.43 1.49 -28.18
N ARG A 106 3.04 0.41 -28.72
CA ARG A 106 2.88 -0.96 -28.18
C ARG A 106 3.34 -1.09 -26.73
N LEU A 107 4.38 -0.36 -26.35
CA LEU A 107 4.93 -0.33 -24.98
C LEU A 107 4.12 0.53 -24.00
N ARG A 108 3.29 1.47 -24.46
CA ARG A 108 2.38 2.27 -23.60
C ARG A 108 1.22 1.45 -23.06
N ARG A 109 0.78 0.42 -23.79
CA ARG A 109 -0.40 -0.38 -23.44
C ARG A 109 -0.10 -1.32 -22.26
N THR A 110 -1.04 -1.39 -21.32
CA THR A 110 -1.05 -2.37 -20.24
C THR A 110 -1.32 -3.77 -20.79
N SER A 111 -0.70 -4.79 -20.19
CA SER A 111 -0.85 -6.19 -20.62
C SER A 111 -1.13 -7.11 -19.44
N ALA A 112 -1.87 -8.20 -19.69
CA ALA A 112 -2.08 -9.25 -18.71
C ALA A 112 -0.82 -10.09 -18.52
N VAL A 113 -0.51 -10.47 -17.27
CA VAL A 113 0.64 -11.32 -16.89
C VAL A 113 0.60 -12.65 -17.64
N ASP A 114 1.79 -13.12 -18.03
CA ASP A 114 1.96 -14.39 -18.74
C ASP A 114 1.65 -15.58 -17.82
N GLU A 115 1.13 -16.67 -18.40
CA GLU A 115 0.57 -17.80 -17.66
C GLU A 115 1.59 -18.45 -16.73
N THR A 116 2.83 -18.56 -17.20
CA THR A 116 3.96 -19.13 -16.47
C THR A 116 4.23 -18.45 -15.11
N GLN A 117 3.95 -17.16 -14.99
CA GLN A 117 4.23 -16.37 -13.77
C GLN A 117 2.98 -16.10 -12.93
N LEU A 118 1.78 -16.43 -13.43
CA LEU A 118 0.52 -16.05 -12.79
C LEU A 118 0.39 -16.61 -11.38
N ASP A 119 0.67 -17.90 -11.20
CA ASP A 119 0.40 -18.58 -9.94
C ASP A 119 1.34 -18.12 -8.82
N THR A 120 2.62 -17.92 -9.15
CA THR A 120 3.60 -17.35 -8.23
C THR A 120 3.18 -15.95 -7.79
N MET A 121 2.78 -15.08 -8.73
CA MET A 121 2.41 -13.70 -8.41
C MET A 121 1.11 -13.60 -7.61
N ARG A 122 0.11 -14.44 -7.92
CA ARG A 122 -1.14 -14.52 -7.15
C ARG A 122 -0.90 -14.92 -5.70
N LYS A 123 -0.03 -15.91 -5.48
CA LYS A 123 0.36 -16.37 -4.14
C LYS A 123 1.05 -15.27 -3.33
N LEU A 124 1.93 -14.49 -3.97
CA LEU A 124 2.64 -13.38 -3.31
C LEU A 124 1.74 -12.17 -3.00
N MET A 125 0.68 -11.94 -3.79
CA MET A 125 -0.30 -10.88 -3.53
C MET A 125 -1.48 -11.34 -2.67
N LEU A 126 -1.61 -12.65 -2.40
CA LEU A 126 -2.76 -13.25 -1.71
C LEU A 126 -4.09 -12.98 -2.43
N VAL A 127 -4.08 -13.05 -3.76
CA VAL A 127 -5.27 -12.80 -4.62
C VAL A 127 -5.82 -14.11 -5.17
N VAL A 128 -7.12 -14.35 -4.97
CA VAL A 128 -7.83 -15.51 -5.50
C VAL A 128 -8.59 -15.11 -6.77
N PRO A 129 -8.43 -15.83 -7.91
CA PRO A 129 -9.20 -15.56 -9.11
C PRO A 129 -10.67 -15.91 -8.89
N LYS A 130 -11.60 -15.07 -9.38
CA LYS A 130 -13.02 -15.43 -9.39
C LYS A 130 -13.29 -16.33 -10.58
N LYS A 131 -13.91 -17.49 -10.34
CA LYS A 131 -14.43 -18.36 -11.40
C LYS A 131 -15.55 -17.60 -12.11
N LYS A 132 -15.49 -17.53 -13.43
CA LYS A 132 -16.59 -17.02 -14.26
C LYS A 132 -17.72 -18.03 -14.30
#